data_AF-A0A1G5ZJD0-F1
#
_entry.id   AF-A0A1G5ZJD0-F1
#
_cell.length_a   1.000
_cell.length_b   1.000
_cell.length_c   1.000
_cell.angle_alpha   90.00
_cell.angle_beta   90.00
_cell.angle_gamma   90.00
#
_symmetry.space_group_name_H-M   'P 1'
#
loop_
_entity.id
_entity.type
_entity.pdbx_description
1 polymer ?
#
loop_
_entity_poly.entity_id
_entity_poly.type
_entity_poly.pdbx_seq_one_letter_code
_entity_poly.pdbx_strand_id
1 'polypeptide(L)'
;MGRQSNEGATAISTLESYFGAVPDPRAANATHRLGDLIVMMIAASLCGATNATEFSLFAQERKQALSRLIDYEEAPSHDTFSRLL
;
A
#
# COMPACT_ATOMS: atom_id res chain seq x y z
N MET A 1 7.05 26.15 -3.91
CA MET A 1 7.24 24.76 -4.39
C MET A 1 7.28 23.72 -3.25
N GLY A 2 6.60 23.89 -2.11
CA GLY A 2 6.87 23.08 -0.89
C GLY A 2 5.67 22.56 -0.09
N ARG A 3 4.51 22.31 -0.73
CA ARG A 3 3.28 21.91 -0.01
C ARG A 3 2.95 20.41 -0.05
N GLN A 4 3.50 19.67 -1.02
CA GLN A 4 3.11 18.28 -1.32
C GLN A 4 3.55 17.25 -0.27
N SER A 5 4.60 17.53 0.51
CA SER A 5 5.14 16.54 1.47
C SER A 5 4.25 16.30 2.70
N ASN A 6 3.31 17.19 3.01
CA ASN A 6 2.49 17.10 4.22
C ASN A 6 1.13 16.40 3.97
N GLU A 7 0.62 16.44 2.74
CA GLU A 7 -0.72 15.91 2.41
C GLU A 7 -0.72 14.37 2.35
N GLY A 8 0.34 13.77 1.78
CA GLY A 8 0.49 12.31 1.73
C GLY A 8 0.59 11.66 3.12
N ALA A 9 1.40 12.24 4.02
CA ALA A 9 1.52 11.76 5.40
C ALA A 9 0.20 11.90 6.20
N THR A 10 -0.59 12.93 5.91
CA THR A 10 -1.92 13.12 6.52
C THR A 10 -2.92 12.07 6.02
N ALA A 11 -2.88 11.71 4.73
CA ALA A 11 -3.72 10.64 4.18
C ALA A 11 -3.38 9.27 4.78
N ILE A 12 -2.08 8.96 4.93
CA ILE A 12 -1.60 7.70 5.54
C ILE A 12 -2.04 7.60 7.01
N SER A 13 -1.85 8.66 7.80
CA SER A 13 -2.27 8.67 9.21
C SER A 13 -3.79 8.58 9.37
N THR A 14 -4.55 9.14 8.42
CA THR A 14 -6.01 8.98 8.37
C THR A 14 -6.40 7.54 8.04
N LEU A 15 -5.74 6.90 7.07
CA LEU A 15 -5.94 5.49 6.75
C LEU A 15 -5.65 4.59 7.95
N GLU A 16 -4.54 4.80 8.64
CA GLU A 16 -4.22 4.05 9.86
C GLU A 16 -5.26 4.29 10.97
N SER A 17 -5.86 5.48 11.07
CA SER A 17 -6.96 5.72 12.01
C SER A 17 -8.25 4.98 11.65
N TYR A 18 -8.52 4.75 10.36
CA TYR A 18 -9.71 4.01 9.91
C TYR A 18 -9.50 2.50 9.90
N PHE A 19 -8.30 2.05 9.50
CA PHE A 19 -7.96 0.63 9.33
C PHE A 19 -7.21 0.04 10.53
N GLY A 20 -6.73 0.84 11.48
CA GLY A 20 -6.04 0.36 12.68
C GLY A 20 -6.90 -0.48 13.62
N ALA A 21 -8.23 -0.37 13.51
CA ALA A 21 -9.18 -1.22 14.23
C ALA A 21 -9.51 -2.52 13.47
N VAL A 22 -9.10 -2.65 12.21
CA VAL A 22 -9.33 -3.85 11.40
C VAL A 22 -8.23 -4.87 11.76
N PRO A 23 -8.60 -6.05 12.28
CA PRO A 23 -7.62 -7.09 12.54
C PRO A 23 -6.97 -7.51 11.22
N ASP A 24 -5.63 -7.46 11.16
CA ASP A 24 -4.89 -7.77 9.95
C ASP A 24 -5.16 -9.23 9.54
N PRO A 25 -5.75 -9.48 8.36
CA PRO A 25 -6.09 -10.83 7.91
C PRO A 25 -4.84 -11.70 7.67
N ARG A 26 -3.64 -11.10 7.61
CA ARG A 26 -2.36 -11.79 7.43
C ARG A 26 -1.76 -12.30 8.75
N ALA A 27 -2.34 -11.92 9.89
CA ALA A 27 -1.94 -12.35 11.24
C ALA A 27 -0.40 -12.27 11.46
N ALA A 28 0.22 -13.34 11.98
CA ALA A 28 1.65 -13.37 12.36
C ALA A 28 2.65 -13.23 11.19
N ASN A 29 2.20 -13.22 9.92
CA ASN A 29 3.06 -13.13 8.74
C ASN A 29 3.09 -11.71 8.12
N ALA A 30 2.62 -10.70 8.84
CA ALA A 30 2.60 -9.32 8.36
C ALA A 30 4.02 -8.73 8.35
N THR A 31 4.70 -8.78 7.19
CA THR A 31 6.00 -8.12 6.96
C THR A 31 5.85 -6.66 6.50
N HIS A 32 4.65 -6.28 6.05
CA HIS A 32 4.32 -4.94 5.55
C HIS A 32 3.17 -4.36 6.35
N ARG A 33 3.14 -3.05 6.60
CA ARG A 33 2.01 -2.41 7.28
C ARG A 33 0.76 -2.51 6.40
N LEU A 34 -0.39 -2.74 7.03
CA LEU A 34 -1.66 -2.89 6.31
C LEU A 34 -2.02 -1.60 5.55
N GLY A 35 -1.80 -0.42 6.15
CA GLY A 35 -2.02 0.86 5.49
C GLY A 35 -1.20 1.03 4.21
N ASP A 36 0.07 0.60 4.22
CA ASP A 36 0.94 0.72 3.05
C ASP A 36 0.45 -0.14 1.87
N LEU A 37 -0.05 -1.34 2.17
CA LEU A 37 -0.64 -2.22 1.16
C LEU A 37 -1.94 -1.66 0.60
N ILE A 38 -2.80 -1.08 1.44
CA ILE A 38 -4.05 -0.45 0.99
C ILE A 38 -3.75 0.73 0.06
N VAL A 39 -2.80 1.60 0.41
CA VAL A 39 -2.38 2.71 -0.46
C VAL A 39 -1.86 2.18 -1.80
N MET A 40 -1.06 1.13 -1.76
CA MET A 40 -0.52 0.50 -2.96
C MET A 40 -1.61 -0.08 -3.86
N MET A 41 -2.58 -0.80 -3.28
CA MET A 41 -3.74 -1.34 -4.00
C MET A 41 -4.57 -0.21 -4.62
N ILE A 42 -4.85 0.86 -3.88
CA ILE A 42 -5.58 2.03 -4.39
C ILE A 42 -4.83 2.67 -5.56
N ALA A 43 -3.53 2.95 -5.40
CA ALA A 43 -2.71 3.55 -6.44
C ALA A 43 -2.66 2.69 -7.71
N ALA A 44 -2.50 1.37 -7.55
CA ALA A 44 -2.50 0.43 -8.65
C ALA A 44 -3.88 0.34 -9.34
N SER A 45 -4.98 0.30 -8.56
CA SER A 45 -6.34 0.26 -9.10
C SER A 45 -6.72 1.53 -9.85
N LEU A 46 -6.27 2.70 -9.40
CA LEU A 46 -6.41 3.95 -10.16
C LEU A 46 -5.65 3.91 -11.50
N CYS A 47 -4.59 3.09 -11.59
CA CYS A 47 -3.86 2.83 -12.82
C CYS A 47 -4.42 1.66 -13.65
N GLY A 48 -5.54 1.07 -13.23
CA GLY A 48 -6.21 -0.03 -13.94
C GLY A 48 -5.88 -1.44 -13.45
N ALA A 49 -5.11 -1.61 -12.38
CA ALA A 49 -4.84 -2.93 -11.81
C ALA A 49 -6.09 -3.50 -11.09
N THR A 50 -6.40 -4.77 -11.34
CA THR A 50 -7.63 -5.42 -10.85
C THR A 50 -7.37 -6.68 -10.05
N ASN A 51 -6.16 -7.24 -10.10
CA ASN A 51 -5.81 -8.47 -9.42
C ASN A 51 -4.50 -8.35 -8.63
N ALA A 52 -4.29 -9.30 -7.73
CA ALA A 52 -3.12 -9.35 -6.86
C ALA A 52 -1.78 -9.42 -7.62
N THR A 53 -1.76 -9.88 -8.89
CA THR A 53 -0.52 -10.00 -9.70
C THR A 53 -0.13 -8.63 -10.20
N GLU A 54 -1.12 -7.90 -10.69
CA GLU A 54 -0.95 -6.53 -11.12
C GLU A 54 -0.56 -5.62 -9.94
N PHE A 55 -1.08 -5.85 -8.73
CA PHE A 55 -0.66 -5.10 -7.54
C PHE A 55 0.81 -5.34 -7.17
N SER A 56 1.25 -6.61 -7.16
CA SER A 56 2.65 -6.95 -6.89
C SER A 56 3.59 -6.43 -7.98
N LEU A 57 3.19 -6.51 -9.26
CA LEU A 57 3.95 -5.96 -10.37
C LEU A 57 4.04 -4.43 -10.28
N PHE A 58 2.93 -3.75 -9.96
CA PHE A 58 2.91 -2.30 -9.76
C PHE A 58 3.84 -1.87 -8.61
N ALA A 59 3.84 -2.63 -7.51
CA ALA A 59 4.74 -2.41 -6.38
C ALA A 59 6.23 -2.48 -6.78
N GLN A 60 6.59 -3.40 -7.67
CA GLN A 60 7.96 -3.53 -8.16
C GLN A 60 8.33 -2.39 -9.12
N GLU A 61 7.47 -2.15 -10.12
CA GLU A 61 7.75 -1.22 -11.22
C GLU A 61 7.62 0.27 -10.83
N ARG A 62 6.77 0.58 -9.86
CA ARG A 62 6.43 1.97 -9.48
C ARG A 62 6.93 2.38 -8.10
N LYS A 63 7.97 1.70 -7.58
CA LYS A 63 8.58 2.01 -6.27
C LYS A 63 8.93 3.50 -6.10
N GLN A 64 9.48 4.15 -7.13
CA GLN A 64 9.83 5.58 -7.06
C GLN A 64 8.61 6.51 -6.95
N ALA A 65 7.47 6.12 -7.52
CA ALA A 65 6.24 6.89 -7.39
C ALA A 65 5.59 6.66 -6.02
N LEU A 66 5.61 5.40 -5.57
CA LEU A 66 5.08 4.98 -4.28
C LEU A 66 5.89 5.54 -3.10
N SER A 67 7.21 5.74 -3.23
CA SER A 67 8.07 6.30 -2.18
C SER A 67 7.68 7.71 -1.72
N ARG A 68 6.82 8.40 -2.48
CA ARG A 68 6.23 9.69 -2.10
C ARG A 68 5.09 9.55 -1.09
N LEU A 69 4.51 8.36 -0.98
CA LEU A 69 3.33 8.04 -0.18
C LEU A 69 3.66 7.04 0.92
N ILE A 70 4.38 5.97 0.58
CA ILE A 70 4.70 4.82 1.43
C ILE A 70 6.16 4.44 1.23
N ASP A 71 6.83 3.95 2.27
CA ASP A 71 8.20 3.47 2.18
C ASP A 71 8.26 1.96 2.47
N TYR A 72 8.91 1.21 1.59
CA TYR A 72 9.10 -0.24 1.73
C TYR A 72 10.38 -0.70 1.04
N GLU A 73 11.07 -1.65 1.68
CA GLU A 73 12.34 -2.15 1.18
C GLU A 73 12.14 -3.17 0.05
N GLU A 74 11.30 -4.16 0.26
CA GLU A 74 10.95 -5.20 -0.70
C GLU A 74 9.49 -5.09 -1.14
N ALA A 75 9.21 -5.32 -2.42
CA ALA A 75 7.84 -5.28 -2.91
C ALA A 75 7.03 -6.49 -2.41
N PRO A 76 5.80 -6.28 -1.91
CA PRO A 76 4.94 -7.37 -1.47
C PRO A 76 4.58 -8.32 -2.61
N SER A 77 4.53 -9.62 -2.30
CA SER A 77 4.17 -10.68 -3.25
C SER A 77 2.68 -10.69 -3.59
N HIS A 78 2.34 -11.34 -4.70
CA HIS A 78 0.95 -11.67 -5.07
C HIS A 78 0.15 -12.27 -3.91
N ASP A 79 0.74 -13.23 -3.20
CA ASP A 79 0.08 -13.93 -2.09
C ASP A 79 -0.27 -12.99 -0.94
N THR A 80 0.51 -11.91 -0.77
CA THR A 80 0.21 -10.88 0.23
C THR A 80 -1.08 -10.15 -0.12
N PHE A 81 -1.25 -9.77 -1.38
CA PHE A 81 -2.47 -9.11 -1.87
C PHE A 81 -3.67 -10.06 -1.96
N SER A 82 -3.45 -11.32 -2.30
CA SER A 82 -4.51 -12.33 -2.38
C SER A 82 -5.18 -12.61 -1.04
N ARG A 83 -4.51 -12.29 0.08
CA ARG A 83 -5.08 -12.38 1.44
C ARG A 83 -5.87 -11.13 1.84
N LEU A 84 -5.76 -10.05 1.06
CA LEU A 84 -6.47 -8.78 1.29
C LEU A 84 -7.69 -8.61 0.39
N LEU A 85 -7.68 -9.23 -0.79
CA LEU A 85 -8.84 -9.38 -1.68
C LEU A 85 -9.80 -10.44 -1.14
#